data_AF-A0A1G9B5L0-F1
#
_entry.id   AF-A0A1G9B5L0-F1
#
_cell.length_a   1.000
_cell.length_b   1.000
_cell.length_c   1.000
_cell.angle_alpha   90.00
_cell.angle_beta   90.00
_cell.angle_gamma   90.00
#
_symmetry.space_group_name_H-M   'P 1'
#
loop_
_entity.id
_entity.type
_entity.pdbx_description
1 polymer ?
#
loop_
_entity_poly.entity_id
_entity_poly.type
_entity_poly.pdbx_seq_one_letter_code
_entity_poly.pdbx_strand_id
1 'polypeptide(L)'
;MVKMILTMIYSGFRIGAWREMTVENDVFIGGVKTDAGKNRVVPIHSSISGFVAGMYGEFLCGKSESQFRRDMRRVLLEIEIDTEEKYHIPHSCRHTFHRLLEKAGVSEADRKRLMGHSLKGDITNGTYGHRSVEELKEQIEKIKIECQV
;
A
#
# COMPACT_ATOMS: atom_id res chain seq x y z
N MET A 1 8.52 -13.25 0.15
CA MET A 1 9.00 -11.87 0.44
C MET A 1 8.68 -10.90 -0.69
N VAL A 2 9.11 -11.12 -1.94
CA VAL A 2 8.81 -10.22 -3.08
C VAL A 2 7.31 -9.88 -3.20
N LYS A 3 6.43 -10.90 -3.18
CA LYS A 3 4.97 -10.70 -3.19
C LYS A 3 4.48 -9.77 -2.07
N MET A 4 5.09 -9.84 -0.88
CA MET A 4 4.74 -8.99 0.24
C MET A 4 5.21 -7.55 0.01
N ILE A 5 6.43 -7.36 -0.48
CA ILE A 5 6.95 -6.03 -0.84
C ILE A 5 6.03 -5.38 -1.87
N LEU A 6 5.63 -6.12 -2.92
CA LEU A 6 4.65 -5.65 -3.90
C LEU A 6 3.31 -5.28 -3.25
N THR A 7 2.79 -6.14 -2.39
CA THR A 7 1.53 -5.85 -1.67
C THR A 7 1.65 -4.55 -0.84
N MET A 8 2.78 -4.31 -0.19
CA MET A 8 3.04 -3.07 0.54
C MET A 8 3.14 -1.85 -0.39
N ILE A 9 3.77 -2.00 -1.55
CA ILE A 9 3.88 -0.96 -2.58
C ILE A 9 2.52 -0.58 -3.14
N TYR A 10 1.61 -1.53 -3.35
CA TYR A 10 0.30 -1.26 -3.97
C TYR A 10 -0.81 -0.90 -2.97
N SER A 11 -0.54 -0.98 -1.66
CA SER A 11 -1.53 -0.65 -0.61
C SER A 11 -1.15 0.55 0.26
N GLY A 12 0.15 0.89 0.30
CA GLY A 12 0.68 1.98 1.11
C GLY A 12 0.48 1.82 2.62
N PHE A 13 0.14 0.63 3.11
CA PHE A 13 0.07 0.34 4.54
C PHE A 13 1.46 0.26 5.15
N ARG A 14 1.59 0.80 6.37
CA ARG A 14 2.82 0.65 7.16
C ARG A 14 2.91 -0.77 7.67
N ILE A 15 4.13 -1.31 7.81
CA ILE A 15 4.37 -2.69 8.29
C ILE A 15 3.59 -3.06 9.56
N GLY A 16 3.49 -2.14 10.53
CA GLY A 16 2.73 -2.40 11.77
C GLY A 16 1.22 -2.57 11.58
N ALA A 17 0.64 -2.06 10.48
CA ALA A 17 -0.80 -2.19 10.21
C ALA A 17 -1.19 -3.61 9.77
N TRP A 18 -0.24 -4.41 9.26
CA TRP A 18 -0.50 -5.73 8.70
C TRP A 18 -0.90 -6.79 9.73
N ARG A 19 -0.68 -6.53 11.02
CA ARG A 19 -1.11 -7.43 12.11
C ARG A 19 -2.62 -7.44 12.32
N GLU A 20 -3.27 -6.31 12.01
CA GLU A 20 -4.70 -6.08 12.25
C GLU A 20 -5.44 -5.82 10.92
N MET A 21 -4.76 -6.04 9.79
CA MET A 21 -5.33 -5.79 8.48
C MET A 21 -6.23 -6.95 8.05
N THR A 22 -7.40 -6.60 7.55
CA THR A 22 -8.38 -7.52 6.98
C THR A 22 -8.41 -7.35 5.46
N VAL A 23 -8.71 -8.41 4.72
CA VAL A 23 -8.87 -8.39 3.27
C VAL A 23 -10.20 -9.01 2.95
N GLU A 24 -11.10 -8.21 2.39
CA GLU A 24 -12.46 -8.62 2.05
C GLU A 24 -12.85 -7.95 0.73
N ASN A 25 -13.55 -8.69 -0.14
CA ASN A 25 -14.12 -8.16 -1.38
C ASN A 25 -13.12 -7.35 -2.24
N ASP A 26 -11.90 -7.86 -2.43
CA ASP A 26 -10.81 -7.19 -3.14
C ASP A 26 -10.36 -5.84 -2.55
N VAL A 27 -10.47 -5.67 -1.23
CA VAL A 27 -10.02 -4.47 -0.53
C VAL A 27 -9.18 -4.83 0.69
N PHE A 28 -8.09 -4.10 0.89
CA PHE A 28 -7.41 -4.01 2.18
C PHE A 28 -8.16 -3.06 3.12
N ILE A 29 -8.51 -3.55 4.31
CA ILE A 29 -9.15 -2.77 5.38
C ILE A 29 -8.21 -2.76 6.58
N GLY A 30 -7.84 -1.57 7.05
CA GLY A 30 -7.08 -1.48 8.30
C GLY A 30 -6.51 -0.11 8.60
N GLY A 31 -5.55 -0.09 9.51
CA GLY A 31 -4.79 1.09 9.93
C GLY A 31 -5.11 1.53 11.36
N VAL A 32 -4.07 2.00 12.05
CA VAL A 32 -3.98 1.83 13.51
C VAL A 32 -3.86 3.16 14.27
N LYS A 33 -3.45 4.25 13.61
CA LYS A 33 -2.85 5.40 14.33
C LYS A 33 -3.66 6.70 14.40
N THR A 34 -4.60 6.98 13.50
CA THR A 34 -5.32 8.27 13.44
C THR A 34 -6.76 8.07 12.96
N ASP A 35 -7.69 8.99 13.24
CA ASP A 35 -9.09 8.89 12.75
C ASP A 35 -9.16 8.82 11.22
N ALA A 36 -8.25 9.49 10.51
CA ALA A 36 -8.12 9.41 9.05
C ALA A 36 -7.38 8.13 8.56
N GLY A 37 -6.75 7.39 9.48
CA GLY A 37 -6.00 6.17 9.20
C GLY A 37 -6.67 4.89 9.71
N LYS A 38 -7.70 4.98 10.56
CA LYS A 38 -8.53 3.86 11.03
C LYS A 38 -9.52 3.44 9.96
N ASN A 39 -9.75 2.13 9.81
CA ASN A 39 -10.66 1.55 8.82
C ASN A 39 -10.45 2.08 7.41
N ARG A 40 -9.19 2.36 7.06
CA ARG A 40 -8.82 2.81 5.72
C ARG A 40 -9.05 1.67 4.75
N VAL A 41 -9.80 1.97 3.71
CA VAL A 41 -10.17 1.07 2.62
C VAL A 41 -9.24 1.37 1.44
N VAL A 42 -8.47 0.38 1.00
CA VAL A 42 -7.58 0.49 -0.16
C VAL A 42 -7.88 -0.69 -1.09
N PRO A 43 -8.51 -0.45 -2.26
CA PRO A 43 -8.76 -1.52 -3.22
C PRO A 43 -7.48 -2.23 -3.67
N ILE A 44 -7.60 -3.52 -3.94
CA ILE A 44 -6.51 -4.36 -4.43
C ILE A 44 -6.35 -4.12 -5.94
N HIS A 45 -5.16 -3.71 -6.35
CA HIS A 45 -4.84 -3.56 -7.76
C HIS A 45 -4.82 -4.92 -8.48
N SER A 46 -5.37 -4.98 -9.68
CA SER A 46 -5.50 -6.17 -10.54
C SER A 46 -4.18 -6.94 -10.73
N SER A 47 -3.06 -6.23 -10.84
CA SER A 47 -1.73 -6.83 -10.99
C SER A 47 -1.24 -7.66 -9.79
N ILE A 48 -1.79 -7.44 -8.60
CA ILE A 48 -1.39 -8.15 -7.39
C ILE A 48 -2.48 -9.07 -6.85
N SER A 49 -3.72 -8.95 -7.34
CA SER A 49 -4.89 -9.69 -6.85
C SER A 49 -4.65 -11.20 -6.82
N GLY A 50 -4.04 -11.74 -7.88
CA GLY A 50 -3.79 -13.18 -8.03
C GLY A 50 -2.93 -13.81 -6.93
N PHE A 51 -2.01 -13.05 -6.31
CA PHE A 51 -1.21 -13.56 -5.19
C PHE A 51 -1.65 -13.05 -3.83
N VAL A 52 -2.39 -11.95 -3.75
CA VAL A 52 -2.94 -11.45 -2.48
C VAL A 52 -3.96 -12.41 -1.91
N ALA A 53 -4.83 -12.99 -2.76
CA ALA A 53 -5.83 -13.97 -2.34
C ALA A 53 -5.22 -15.18 -1.59
N GLY A 54 -4.02 -15.61 -1.98
CA GLY A 54 -3.31 -16.72 -1.36
C GLY A 54 -2.41 -16.36 -0.17
N MET A 55 -2.34 -15.07 0.21
CA MET A 55 -1.45 -14.58 1.27
C MET A 55 -2.19 -14.22 2.57
N TYR A 56 -3.51 -14.40 2.63
CA TYR A 56 -4.31 -14.05 3.78
C TYR A 56 -3.88 -14.87 5.02
N GLY A 57 -3.50 -14.18 6.09
CA GLY A 57 -2.97 -14.79 7.32
C GLY A 57 -1.46 -15.05 7.32
N GLU A 58 -0.78 -15.07 6.18
CA GLU A 58 0.66 -15.41 6.09
C GLU A 58 1.61 -14.20 6.13
N PHE A 59 1.09 -12.98 5.93
CA PHE A 59 1.94 -11.79 5.74
C PHE A 59 2.96 -11.60 6.87
N LEU A 60 2.53 -11.58 8.12
CA LEU A 60 3.45 -11.52 9.26
C LEU A 60 3.43 -12.80 10.10
N CYS A 61 2.92 -13.91 9.56
CA CYS A 61 2.76 -15.14 10.34
C CYS A 61 4.10 -15.56 10.96
N GLY A 62 4.18 -15.46 12.29
CA GLY A 62 5.37 -15.77 13.07
C GLY A 62 6.56 -14.81 12.93
N LYS A 63 6.46 -13.70 12.17
CA LYS A 63 7.57 -12.74 11.97
C LYS A 63 7.39 -11.45 12.76
N SER A 64 8.42 -11.07 13.50
CA SER A 64 8.57 -9.73 14.05
C SER A 64 8.87 -8.70 12.95
N GLU A 65 8.62 -7.42 13.21
CA GLU A 65 8.97 -6.37 12.24
C GLU A 65 10.47 -6.34 11.94
N SER A 66 11.32 -6.68 12.92
CA SER A 66 12.77 -6.77 12.73
C SER A 66 13.15 -7.90 11.79
N GLN A 67 12.53 -9.08 11.94
CA GLN A 67 12.73 -10.21 11.03
C GLN A 67 12.29 -9.84 9.61
N PHE A 68 11.14 -9.20 9.45
CA PHE A 68 10.68 -8.75 8.14
C PHE A 68 11.64 -7.75 7.48
N ARG A 69 12.14 -6.76 8.24
CA ARG A 69 13.12 -5.77 7.71
C ARG A 69 14.39 -6.44 7.22
N ARG A 70 14.90 -7.43 7.97
CA ARG A 70 16.10 -8.19 7.57
C ARG A 70 15.84 -9.01 6.31
N ASP A 71 14.70 -9.69 6.23
CA ASP A 71 14.34 -10.48 5.05
C ASP A 71 14.11 -9.61 3.82
N MET A 72 13.48 -8.44 3.99
CA MET A 72 13.32 -7.45 2.94
C MET A 72 14.68 -6.96 2.43
N ARG A 73 15.59 -6.57 3.33
CA ARG A 73 16.94 -6.12 2.95
C ARG A 73 17.68 -7.18 2.13
N ARG A 74 17.67 -8.43 2.61
CA ARG A 74 18.31 -9.55 1.88
C ARG A 74 17.75 -9.68 0.47
N VAL A 75 16.42 -9.71 0.31
CA VAL A 75 15.79 -9.90 -1.00
C VAL A 75 16.05 -8.72 -1.93
N LEU A 76 16.07 -7.49 -1.41
CA LEU A 76 16.34 -6.30 -2.23
C LEU A 76 17.80 -6.23 -2.69
N LEU A 77 18.75 -6.72 -1.89
CA LEU A 77 20.15 -6.90 -2.31
C LEU A 77 20.26 -8.01 -3.37
N GLU A 78 19.59 -9.15 -3.17
CA GLU A 78 19.59 -10.29 -4.11
C GLU A 78 19.08 -9.93 -5.50
N ILE A 79 18.13 -8.97 -5.60
CA ILE A 79 17.58 -8.49 -6.88
C ILE A 79 18.16 -7.15 -7.33
N GLU A 80 19.27 -6.71 -6.71
CA GLU A 80 20.04 -5.53 -7.10
C GLU A 80 19.26 -4.20 -7.06
N ILE A 81 18.16 -4.14 -6.29
CA ILE A 81 17.45 -2.88 -5.99
C ILE A 81 18.16 -2.10 -4.88
N ASP A 82 18.69 -2.82 -3.90
CA ASP A 82 19.53 -2.28 -2.84
C ASP A 82 21.01 -2.53 -3.15
N THR A 83 21.87 -1.67 -2.63
CA THR A 83 23.32 -1.85 -2.53
C THR A 83 23.76 -1.77 -1.07
N GLU A 84 25.04 -2.01 -0.79
CA GLU A 84 25.59 -1.84 0.55
C GLU A 84 25.50 -0.39 1.05
N GLU A 85 25.57 0.58 0.13
CA GLU A 85 25.49 2.02 0.44
C GLU A 85 24.05 2.57 0.42
N LYS A 86 23.13 1.90 -0.27
CA LYS A 86 21.74 2.35 -0.45
C LYS A 86 20.76 1.20 -0.26
N TYR A 87 20.00 1.26 0.83
CA TYR A 87 18.99 0.25 1.12
C TYR A 87 17.61 0.86 1.36
N HIS A 88 16.56 0.12 1.00
CA HIS A 88 15.18 0.52 1.24
C HIS A 88 14.63 -0.16 2.50
N ILE A 89 13.69 0.52 3.14
CA ILE A 89 12.99 0.02 4.34
C ILE A 89 11.50 -0.15 4.03
N PRO A 90 10.71 -0.84 4.89
CA PRO A 90 9.28 -1.01 4.64
C PRO A 90 8.52 0.31 4.43
N HIS A 91 9.00 1.43 4.97
CA HIS A 91 8.42 2.75 4.72
C HIS A 91 8.61 3.23 3.26
N SER A 92 9.71 2.83 2.61
CA SER A 92 9.98 3.13 1.20
C SER A 92 8.87 2.62 0.29
N CYS A 93 8.25 1.47 0.61
CA CYS A 93 7.11 0.94 -0.15
C CYS A 93 5.93 1.93 -0.19
N ARG A 94 5.67 2.63 0.92
CA ARG A 94 4.61 3.65 1.00
C ARG A 94 4.96 4.91 0.19
N HIS A 95 6.23 5.29 0.14
CA HIS A 95 6.68 6.36 -0.76
C HIS A 95 6.52 5.96 -2.23
N THR A 96 6.86 4.71 -2.57
CA THR A 96 6.63 4.17 -3.92
C THR A 96 5.15 4.20 -4.27
N PHE A 97 4.25 3.77 -3.37
CA PHE A 97 2.80 3.86 -3.60
C PHE A 97 2.35 5.29 -3.96
N HIS A 98 2.79 6.27 -3.16
CA HIS A 98 2.46 7.68 -3.41
C HIS A 98 2.94 8.14 -4.79
N ARG A 99 4.19 7.78 -5.15
CA ARG A 99 4.80 8.14 -6.44
C ARG A 99 4.10 7.44 -7.62
N LEU A 100 3.64 6.21 -7.46
CA LEU A 100 2.85 5.51 -8.48
C LEU A 100 1.52 6.20 -8.74
N LEU A 101 0.77 6.54 -7.67
CA LEU A 101 -0.48 7.28 -7.78
C LEU A 101 -0.27 8.67 -8.40
N GLU A 102 0.82 9.35 -8.03
CA GLU A 102 1.19 10.65 -8.61
C GLU A 102 1.47 10.56 -10.10
N LYS A 103 2.31 9.60 -10.52
CA LYS A 103 2.63 9.37 -11.93
C LYS A 103 1.39 8.97 -12.74
N ALA A 104 0.45 8.26 -12.11
CA ALA A 104 -0.82 7.86 -12.69
C ALA A 104 -1.86 8.99 -12.78
N GLY A 105 -1.55 10.21 -12.32
CA GLY A 105 -2.46 11.36 -12.36
C GLY A 105 -3.62 11.26 -11.37
N VAL A 106 -3.45 10.52 -10.27
CA VAL A 106 -4.46 10.46 -9.20
C VAL A 106 -4.46 11.77 -8.41
N SER A 107 -5.64 12.31 -8.16
CA SER A 107 -5.83 13.58 -7.47
C SER A 107 -5.15 13.58 -6.10
N GLU A 108 -4.69 14.73 -5.63
CA GLU A 108 -4.09 14.84 -4.29
C GLU A 108 -5.07 14.41 -3.18
N ALA A 109 -6.37 14.72 -3.35
CA ALA A 109 -7.42 14.31 -2.43
C ALA A 109 -7.54 12.79 -2.34
N ASP A 110 -7.60 12.10 -3.49
CA ASP A 110 -7.69 10.64 -3.55
C ASP A 110 -6.40 9.99 -3.03
N ARG A 111 -5.22 10.55 -3.35
CA ARG A 111 -3.94 10.11 -2.77
C ARG A 111 -3.92 10.23 -1.25
N LYS A 112 -4.34 11.37 -0.70
CA LYS A 112 -4.45 11.58 0.76
C LYS A 112 -5.38 10.55 1.40
N ARG A 113 -6.51 10.23 0.75
CA ARG A 113 -7.47 9.22 1.19
C ARG A 113 -6.88 7.81 1.22
N LEU A 114 -6.30 7.36 0.11
CA LEU A 114 -5.62 6.06 -0.03
C LEU A 114 -4.43 5.93 0.92
N MET A 115 -3.75 7.03 1.24
CA MET A 115 -2.64 7.04 2.19
C MET A 115 -3.07 7.19 3.65
N GLY A 116 -4.32 7.56 3.96
CA GLY A 116 -4.75 7.85 5.33
C GLY A 116 -4.03 9.07 5.91
N HIS A 117 -3.84 10.09 5.07
CA HIS A 117 -3.42 11.42 5.51
C HIS A 117 -4.65 12.23 5.91
N SER A 118 -4.51 13.08 6.94
CA SER A 118 -5.60 13.92 7.40
C SER A 118 -6.04 14.88 6.29
N LEU A 119 -7.36 15.01 6.09
CA LEU A 119 -7.98 16.04 5.27
C LEU A 119 -8.39 17.27 6.10
N LYS A 120 -8.10 17.30 7.42
CA LYS A 120 -8.43 18.43 8.30
C LYS A 120 -7.76 19.72 7.77
N GLY A 121 -8.59 20.69 7.41
CA GLY A 121 -8.19 21.98 6.81
C GLY A 121 -8.83 22.24 5.45
N ASP A 122 -9.39 21.22 4.82
CA ASP A 122 -9.94 21.30 3.45
C ASP A 122 -11.47 21.22 3.52
N ILE A 123 -12.11 22.36 3.80
CA ILE A 123 -13.54 22.51 4.13
C ILE A 123 -14.44 22.00 2.98
N THR A 124 -13.93 21.97 1.75
CA THR A 124 -14.61 21.46 0.54
C THR A 124 -14.62 19.93 0.43
N ASN A 125 -13.61 19.23 0.98
CA ASN A 125 -13.48 17.77 0.87
C ASN A 125 -14.16 16.98 2.00
N GLY A 126 -14.51 17.66 3.10
CA GLY A 126 -15.22 17.06 4.24
C GLY A 126 -16.69 16.73 3.95
N THR A 127 -17.32 17.45 3.02
CA THR A 127 -18.76 17.36 2.71
C THR A 127 -19.06 16.62 1.40
N TYR A 128 -18.14 16.65 0.42
CA TYR A 128 -18.30 16.04 -0.91
C TYR A 128 -17.32 14.89 -1.21
N GLY A 129 -16.37 14.59 -0.31
CA GLY A 129 -15.25 13.70 -0.61
C GLY A 129 -15.50 12.20 -0.42
N HIS A 130 -16.73 11.75 -0.13
CA HIS A 130 -17.01 10.33 0.07
C HIS A 130 -16.89 9.56 -1.26
N ARG A 131 -15.72 8.97 -1.49
CA ARG A 131 -15.52 8.02 -2.58
C ARG A 131 -16.08 6.65 -2.21
N SER A 132 -16.77 6.02 -3.16
CA SER A 132 -17.09 4.60 -3.07
C SER A 132 -15.83 3.74 -3.27
N VAL A 133 -15.93 2.45 -2.96
CA VAL A 133 -14.83 1.49 -3.18
C VAL A 133 -14.50 1.40 -4.67
N GLU A 134 -15.52 1.46 -5.51
CA GLU A 134 -15.42 1.39 -6.97
C GLU A 134 -14.66 2.59 -7.53
N GLU A 135 -14.96 3.81 -7.07
CA GLU A 135 -14.22 5.01 -7.51
C GLU A 135 -12.75 4.98 -7.06
N LEU A 136 -12.47 4.46 -5.86
CA LEU A 136 -11.09 4.25 -5.40
C LEU A 136 -10.38 3.18 -6.23
N LYS A 137 -11.11 2.14 -6.67
CA LYS A 137 -10.58 1.08 -7.53
C LYS A 137 -10.19 1.65 -8.89
N GLU A 138 -11.04 2.50 -9.48
CA GLU A 138 -10.70 3.23 -10.70
C GLU A 138 -9.43 4.07 -10.55
N GLN A 139 -9.24 4.74 -9.41
CA GLN A 139 -8.00 5.51 -9.17
C GLN A 139 -6.78 4.60 -9.08
N ILE A 140 -6.88 3.46 -8.39
CA ILE A 140 -5.77 2.53 -8.24
C ILE A 140 -5.40 1.91 -9.60
N GLU A 141 -6.37 1.50 -10.41
CA GLU A 141 -6.16 0.89 -11.74
C GLU A 141 -5.59 1.87 -12.80
N LYS A 142 -5.44 3.16 -12.48
CA LYS A 142 -4.65 4.10 -13.29
C LYS A 142 -3.15 3.77 -13.26
N ILE A 143 -2.68 3.04 -12.25
CA ILE A 143 -1.29 2.58 -12.18
C ILE A 143 -1.10 1.52 -13.28
N LYS A 144 -0.52 1.91 -14.42
CA LYS A 144 -0.22 0.97 -15.50
C LYS A 144 1.14 0.32 -15.27
N ILE A 145 1.16 -1.01 -15.38
CA ILE A 145 2.41 -1.79 -15.43
C ILE A 145 2.78 -1.93 -16.89
N GLU A 146 3.88 -1.30 -17.27
CA GLU A 146 4.51 -1.57 -18.55
C GLU A 146 5.24 -2.91 -18.43
N CYS A 147 4.69 -3.96 -19.04
CA CYS A 147 5.49 -5.15 -19.31
C CYS A 147 6.54 -4.74 -20.35
N GLN A 148 7.81 -4.73 -19.96
CA GLN A 148 8.88 -4.75 -20.93
C GLN A 148 8.82 -6.13 -21.61
N VAL A 149 8.33 -6.13 -22.86
CA VAL A 149 8.34 -7.27 -23.76
C VAL A 149 9.74 -7.41 -24.35
#